data_AF-A0A925DJS8-F1
#
_entry.id   AF-A0A925DJS8-F1
#
_cell.length_a   1.000
_cell.length_b   1.000
_cell.length_c   1.000
_cell.angle_alpha   90.00
_cell.angle_beta   90.00
_cell.angle_gamma   90.00
#
_symmetry.space_group_name_H-M   'P 1'
#
loop_
_entity.id
_entity.type
_entity.pdbx_description
1 polymer ?
#
loop_
_entity_poly.entity_id
_entity_poly.type
_entity_poly.pdbx_seq_one_letter_code
_entity_poly.pdbx_strand_id
1 'polypeptide(L)'
;MKKTLLSLSLALIAQSVIFAQVKRKCSTHDKYMELVAKDQNLLQRRELMEKQMQEWIAGQNSQKTVQVNTVVTVPVVVHVLYQNTTQNISTAQIQTQIVVLNEDFGRTNADTINTPTAFTALAANTDIQFCLATTDPSGNPTTGIERQSVSVSQIGNGNNYYSTAAGGLDA
;
A
#
# COMPACT_ATOMS: atom_id res chain seq x y z
N MET A 1 -53.55 25.22 -18.69
CA MET A 1 -52.95 24.94 -17.36
C MET A 1 -52.48 23.50 -17.15
N LYS A 2 -52.90 22.49 -17.95
CA LYS A 2 -52.39 21.10 -17.82
C LYS A 2 -51.05 20.83 -18.53
N LYS A 3 -50.66 21.66 -19.51
CA LYS A 3 -49.40 21.48 -20.28
C LYS A 3 -48.15 22.01 -19.56
N THR A 4 -48.31 22.90 -18.58
CA THR A 4 -47.21 23.45 -17.77
C THR A 4 -46.88 22.59 -16.56
N LEU A 5 -47.74 21.64 -16.18
CA LEU A 5 -47.52 20.73 -15.07
C LEU A 5 -46.68 19.50 -15.47
N LEU A 6 -46.75 19.05 -16.74
CA LEU A 6 -45.98 17.90 -17.22
C LEU A 6 -44.48 18.22 -17.44
N SER A 7 -44.17 19.48 -17.73
CA SER A 7 -42.79 19.95 -17.92
C SER A 7 -42.01 20.16 -16.62
N LEU A 8 -42.71 20.28 -15.48
CA LEU A 8 -42.07 20.48 -14.18
C LEU A 8 -41.68 19.15 -13.50
N SER A 9 -42.38 18.05 -13.83
CA SER A 9 -42.06 16.71 -13.33
C SER A 9 -40.87 16.03 -14.01
N LEU A 10 -40.49 16.46 -15.22
CA LEU A 10 -39.32 15.90 -15.93
C LEU A 10 -37.98 16.52 -15.47
N ALA A 11 -38.02 17.69 -14.82
CA ALA A 11 -36.82 18.36 -14.30
C ALA A 11 -36.36 17.82 -12.93
N LEU A 12 -37.20 17.05 -12.22
CA LEU A 12 -36.93 16.60 -10.85
C LEU A 12 -36.24 15.22 -10.76
N ILE A 13 -36.08 14.49 -11.87
CA ILE A 13 -35.51 13.13 -11.90
C ILE A 13 -34.05 13.12 -12.38
N ALA A 14 -33.48 14.27 -12.78
CA ALA A 14 -32.10 14.35 -13.29
C ALA A 14 -31.03 14.66 -12.23
N GLN A 15 -31.37 14.77 -10.94
CA GLN A 15 -30.40 15.15 -9.89
C GLN A 15 -29.92 14.01 -8.99
N SER A 16 -30.32 12.77 -9.24
CA SER A 16 -29.81 11.64 -8.46
C SER A 16 -28.50 11.11 -9.03
N VAL A 17 -27.48 11.16 -8.15
CA VAL A 17 -26.21 10.43 -8.10
C VAL A 17 -25.09 10.80 -9.08
N ILE A 18 -24.40 11.91 -8.78
CA ILE A 18 -22.97 12.04 -9.07
C ILE A 18 -22.20 11.21 -8.03
N PHE A 19 -22.07 9.90 -8.26
CA PHE A 19 -21.00 9.15 -7.60
C PHE A 19 -19.69 9.56 -8.27
N ALA A 20 -19.00 10.56 -7.71
CA ALA A 20 -17.61 10.78 -8.05
C ALA A 20 -16.83 9.54 -7.59
N GLN A 21 -16.50 8.64 -8.51
CA GLN A 21 -15.58 7.54 -8.23
C GLN A 21 -14.21 8.16 -8.00
N VAL A 22 -13.79 8.25 -6.73
CA VAL A 22 -12.41 8.61 -6.38
C VAL A 22 -11.51 7.52 -6.95
N LYS A 23 -10.95 7.76 -8.13
CA LYS A 23 -9.99 6.86 -8.74
C LYS A 23 -8.75 6.85 -7.86
N ARG A 24 -8.42 5.69 -7.30
CA ARG A 24 -7.15 5.49 -6.58
C ARG A 24 -6.00 5.87 -7.51
N LYS A 25 -5.17 6.82 -7.10
CA LYS A 25 -3.94 7.17 -7.80
C LYS A 25 -2.80 6.34 -7.22
N CYS A 26 -2.07 5.62 -8.07
CA CYS A 26 -0.88 4.86 -7.72
C CYS A 26 0.18 5.09 -8.80
N SER A 27 1.37 5.57 -8.42
CA SER A 27 2.43 5.96 -9.36
C SER A 27 3.47 4.86 -9.62
N THR A 28 3.27 3.65 -9.09
CA THR A 28 4.23 2.53 -9.26
C THR A 28 4.45 2.18 -10.74
N HIS A 29 3.39 2.14 -11.55
CA HIS A 29 3.53 1.85 -12.98
C HIS A 29 4.24 2.98 -13.73
N ASP A 30 3.85 4.23 -13.50
CA ASP A 30 4.49 5.39 -14.13
C ASP A 30 6.00 5.44 -13.78
N LYS A 31 6.34 5.18 -12.51
CA LYS A 31 7.73 5.15 -12.06
C LYS A 31 8.50 3.97 -12.67
N TYR A 32 7.88 2.81 -12.79
CA TYR A 32 8.47 1.66 -13.47
C TYR A 32 8.80 1.98 -14.93
N MET A 33 7.88 2.61 -15.67
CA MET A 33 8.12 3.01 -17.06
C MET A 33 9.22 4.07 -17.18
N GLU A 34 9.29 5.01 -16.25
CA GLU A 34 10.41 5.96 -16.15
C GLU A 34 11.76 5.24 -15.95
N LEU A 35 11.82 4.25 -15.06
CA LEU A 35 13.04 3.48 -14.79
C LEU A 35 13.46 2.62 -15.99
N VAL A 36 12.51 1.99 -16.69
CA VAL A 36 12.77 1.25 -17.94
C VAL A 36 13.38 2.16 -19.01
N ALA A 37 12.88 3.39 -19.13
CA ALA A 37 13.43 4.35 -20.08
C ALA A 37 14.86 4.81 -19.73
N LYS A 38 15.24 4.78 -18.44
CA LYS A 38 16.55 5.20 -17.94
C LYS A 38 17.59 4.09 -17.92
N ASP A 39 17.16 2.85 -17.73
CA ASP A 39 18.05 1.69 -17.57
C ASP A 39 17.70 0.60 -18.59
N GLN A 40 18.55 0.49 -19.62
CA GLN A 40 18.40 -0.47 -20.72
C GLN A 40 18.41 -1.93 -20.26
N ASN A 41 19.00 -2.22 -19.10
CA ASN A 41 19.12 -3.58 -18.57
C ASN A 41 18.01 -3.93 -17.57
N LEU A 42 17.13 -3.00 -17.21
CA LEU A 42 16.08 -3.25 -16.19
C LEU A 42 15.14 -4.38 -16.62
N LEU A 43 14.75 -4.41 -17.89
CA LEU A 43 13.88 -5.46 -18.44
C LEU A 43 14.54 -6.83 -18.37
N GLN A 44 15.83 -6.92 -18.67
CA GLN A 44 16.60 -8.17 -18.58
C GLN A 44 16.72 -8.65 -17.14
N ARG A 45 17.01 -7.75 -16.19
CA ARG A 45 17.07 -8.10 -14.76
C ARG A 45 15.72 -8.56 -14.22
N ARG A 46 14.63 -7.94 -14.69
CA ARG A 46 13.27 -8.37 -14.36
C ARG A 46 12.99 -9.77 -14.90
N GLU A 47 13.28 -10.02 -16.18
CA GLU A 47 13.08 -11.34 -16.80
C GLU A 47 13.89 -12.42 -16.07
N LEU A 48 15.14 -12.12 -15.70
CA LEU A 48 15.97 -13.02 -14.92
C LEU A 48 15.37 -13.31 -13.54
N MET A 49 14.89 -12.28 -12.84
CA MET A 49 14.25 -12.43 -11.52
C MET A 49 12.98 -13.29 -11.61
N GLU A 50 12.13 -13.06 -12.61
CA GLU A 50 10.92 -13.86 -12.83
C GLU A 50 11.28 -15.31 -13.15
N LYS A 51 12.27 -15.54 -14.02
CA LYS A 51 12.75 -16.89 -14.34
C LYS A 51 13.27 -17.61 -13.09
N GLN A 52 14.10 -16.95 -12.29
CA GLN A 52 14.60 -17.51 -11.02
C GLN A 52 13.47 -17.84 -10.06
N MET A 53 12.45 -16.97 -9.96
CA MET A 53 11.26 -17.22 -9.14
C MET A 53 10.49 -18.45 -9.63
N GLN A 54 10.25 -18.57 -10.94
CA GLN A 54 9.54 -19.72 -11.50
C GLN A 54 10.31 -21.04 -11.30
N GLU A 55 11.64 -21.01 -11.47
CA GLU A 55 12.51 -22.16 -11.20
C GLU A 55 12.47 -22.56 -9.72
N TRP A 56 12.48 -21.58 -8.81
CA TRP A 56 12.32 -21.83 -7.38
C TRP A 56 10.96 -22.45 -7.05
N ILE A 57 9.86 -21.89 -7.57
CA ILE A 57 8.50 -22.44 -7.38
C ILE A 57 8.39 -23.87 -7.94
N ALA A 58 8.92 -24.13 -9.13
CA ALA A 58 8.90 -25.46 -9.73
C ALA A 58 9.73 -26.48 -8.92
N GLY A 59 10.89 -26.04 -8.40
CA GLY A 59 11.78 -26.85 -7.57
C GLY A 59 11.26 -27.15 -6.15
N GLN A 60 10.37 -26.33 -5.60
CA GLN A 60 9.74 -26.52 -4.29
C GLN A 60 8.92 -27.83 -4.19
N ASN A 61 8.47 -28.42 -5.30
CA ASN A 61 7.81 -29.73 -5.29
C ASN A 61 8.74 -30.89 -4.88
N SER A 62 10.06 -30.73 -5.03
CA SER A 62 11.07 -31.76 -4.74
C SER A 62 11.82 -31.54 -3.41
N GLN A 63 11.70 -30.36 -2.81
CA GLN A 63 12.35 -29.95 -1.56
C GLN A 63 11.26 -29.47 -0.60
N LYS A 64 10.51 -30.43 -0.07
CA LYS A 64 9.42 -30.25 0.90
C LYS A 64 9.98 -29.81 2.27
N THR A 65 10.69 -28.70 2.35
CA THR A 65 11.36 -28.26 3.59
C THR A 65 11.56 -26.75 3.72
N VAL A 66 10.72 -25.94 3.09
CA VAL A 66 10.37 -24.64 3.67
C VAL A 66 8.85 -24.54 3.68
N GLN A 67 8.22 -25.50 4.37
CA GLN A 67 6.93 -25.19 4.96
C GLN A 67 7.21 -24.10 6.00
N VAL A 68 7.02 -22.84 5.62
CA VAL A 68 6.84 -21.78 6.59
C VAL A 68 5.48 -22.03 7.26
N ASN A 69 5.37 -23.07 8.09
CA ASN A 69 4.20 -23.33 8.94
C ASN A 69 4.13 -22.31 10.10
N THR A 70 4.79 -21.17 9.94
CA THR A 70 5.01 -20.17 10.97
C THR A 70 4.68 -18.82 10.37
N VAL A 71 4.02 -17.98 11.13
CA VAL A 71 3.76 -16.62 10.69
C VAL A 71 5.09 -15.87 10.44
N VAL A 72 5.22 -15.26 9.28
CA VAL A 72 6.34 -14.35 8.94
C VAL A 72 6.02 -12.97 9.50
N THR A 73 6.79 -12.52 10.50
CA THR A 73 6.62 -11.18 11.07
C THR A 73 7.57 -10.19 10.41
N VAL A 74 7.01 -9.14 9.79
CA VAL A 74 7.72 -8.04 9.15
C VAL A 74 7.76 -6.85 10.13
N PRO A 75 8.94 -6.48 10.66
CA PRO A 75 9.09 -5.26 11.44
C PRO A 75 9.00 -4.03 10.53
N VAL A 76 8.20 -3.06 10.93
CA VAL A 76 7.89 -1.85 10.15
C VAL A 76 8.40 -0.61 10.89
N VAL A 77 9.06 0.28 10.16
CA VAL A 77 9.33 1.65 10.60
C VAL A 77 8.44 2.60 9.80
N VAL A 78 7.75 3.50 10.49
CA VAL A 78 6.89 4.50 9.88
C VAL A 78 7.53 5.88 10.00
N HIS A 79 7.99 6.41 8.88
CA HIS A 79 8.53 7.77 8.80
C HIS A 79 7.40 8.77 8.49
N VAL A 80 7.04 9.59 9.47
CA VAL A 80 6.05 10.66 9.35
C VAL A 80 6.76 11.96 9.02
N LEU A 81 6.69 12.37 7.76
CA LEU A 81 7.13 13.69 7.31
C LEU A 81 5.96 14.67 7.36
N TYR A 82 6.16 15.83 7.99
CA TYR A 82 5.07 16.79 8.18
C TYR A 82 5.52 18.24 8.09
N GLN A 83 4.65 19.09 7.56
CA GLN A 83 4.84 20.55 7.48
C GLN A 83 3.93 21.30 8.46
N ASN A 84 2.86 20.64 8.91
CA ASN A 84 1.88 21.18 9.84
C ASN A 84 1.35 20.08 10.76
N THR A 85 0.57 20.47 11.77
CA THR A 85 0.03 19.57 12.78
C THR A 85 -0.91 18.51 12.21
N THR A 86 -1.66 18.81 11.15
CA THR A 86 -2.58 17.85 10.51
C THR A 86 -1.84 16.70 9.83
N GLN A 87 -0.67 16.97 9.23
CA GLN A 87 0.17 15.95 8.62
C GLN A 87 0.95 15.12 9.64
N ASN A 88 1.16 15.65 10.86
CA ASN A 88 1.79 14.93 11.96
C ASN A 88 0.78 13.97 12.63
N ILE A 89 0.39 12.93 11.92
CA ILE A 89 -0.68 11.99 12.32
C ILE A 89 -0.39 11.31 13.65
N SER A 90 -1.44 11.03 14.43
CA SER A 90 -1.28 10.40 15.75
C SER A 90 -0.70 8.98 15.66
N THR A 91 -0.03 8.53 16.73
CA THR A 91 0.41 7.13 16.85
C THR A 91 -0.76 6.16 16.78
N ALA A 92 -1.94 6.53 17.30
CA ALA A 92 -3.15 5.72 17.17
C ALA A 92 -3.54 5.52 15.71
N GLN A 93 -3.48 6.56 14.89
CA GLN A 93 -3.75 6.47 13.45
C GLN A 93 -2.74 5.56 12.73
N ILE A 94 -1.45 5.64 13.07
CA ILE A 94 -0.43 4.72 12.54
C ILE A 94 -0.76 3.28 12.92
N GLN A 95 -1.11 3.04 14.18
CA GLN A 95 -1.49 1.71 14.66
C GLN A 95 -2.70 1.15 13.91
N THR A 96 -3.69 1.98 13.54
CA THR A 96 -4.83 1.52 12.74
C THR A 96 -4.39 0.95 11.38
N GLN A 97 -3.34 1.51 10.76
CA GLN A 97 -2.83 0.98 9.50
C GLN A 97 -2.12 -0.37 9.69
N ILE A 98 -1.38 -0.55 10.79
CA ILE A 98 -0.78 -1.84 11.13
C ILE A 98 -1.86 -2.90 11.36
N VAL A 99 -2.98 -2.54 12.00
CA VAL A 99 -4.14 -3.44 12.16
C VAL A 99 -4.73 -3.82 10.81
N VAL A 100 -5.02 -2.85 9.95
CA VAL A 100 -5.56 -3.12 8.59
C VAL A 100 -4.64 -4.00 7.76
N LEU A 101 -3.31 -3.78 7.82
CA LEU A 101 -2.35 -4.65 7.13
C LEU A 101 -2.43 -6.10 7.62
N ASN A 102 -2.48 -6.31 8.95
CA ASN A 102 -2.63 -7.64 9.52
C ASN A 102 -3.97 -8.29 9.16
N GLU A 103 -5.05 -7.52 9.12
CA GLU A 103 -6.37 -8.02 8.73
C GLU A 103 -6.41 -8.45 7.26
N ASP A 104 -5.88 -7.64 6.35
CA ASP A 104 -5.87 -7.92 4.92
C ASP A 104 -4.95 -9.11 4.58
N PHE A 105 -3.73 -9.13 5.13
CA PHE A 105 -2.76 -10.20 4.88
C PHE A 105 -3.12 -11.50 5.61
N GLY A 106 -3.81 -11.39 6.75
CA GLY A 106 -4.35 -12.52 7.52
C GLY A 106 -5.70 -13.04 7.01
N ARG A 107 -6.35 -12.31 6.09
CA ARG A 107 -7.73 -12.56 5.66
C ARG A 107 -8.73 -12.58 6.83
N THR A 108 -8.52 -11.71 7.81
CA THR A 108 -9.44 -11.53 8.96
C THR A 108 -10.26 -10.25 8.85
N ASN A 109 -10.12 -9.52 7.74
CA ASN A 109 -10.92 -8.34 7.40
C ASN A 109 -12.41 -8.68 7.29
N ALA A 110 -13.27 -7.80 7.84
CA ALA A 110 -14.71 -8.05 7.93
C ALA A 110 -15.41 -8.14 6.56
N ASP A 111 -14.86 -7.49 5.53
CA ASP A 111 -15.39 -7.48 4.17
C ASP A 111 -14.98 -8.71 3.34
N THR A 112 -14.28 -9.69 3.93
CA THR A 112 -14.05 -11.01 3.32
C THR A 112 -15.34 -11.67 2.82
N ILE A 113 -16.47 -11.42 3.49
CA ILE A 113 -17.82 -11.87 3.09
C ILE A 113 -18.26 -11.36 1.72
N ASN A 114 -17.65 -10.26 1.24
CA ASN A 114 -17.96 -9.65 -0.06
C ASN A 114 -17.15 -10.28 -1.20
N THR A 115 -16.25 -11.25 -0.91
CA THR A 115 -15.52 -11.98 -1.95
C THR A 115 -16.53 -12.75 -2.82
N PRO A 116 -16.60 -12.52 -4.15
CA PRO A 116 -17.50 -13.28 -5.00
C PRO A 116 -17.25 -14.78 -4.89
N THR A 117 -18.32 -15.59 -4.87
CA THR A 117 -18.23 -17.04 -4.65
C THR A 117 -17.24 -17.72 -5.59
N ALA A 118 -17.17 -17.29 -6.85
CA ALA A 118 -16.24 -17.82 -7.85
C ALA A 118 -14.75 -17.66 -7.48
N PHE A 119 -14.41 -16.74 -6.58
CA PHE A 119 -13.03 -16.45 -6.17
C PHE A 119 -12.71 -16.91 -4.74
N THR A 120 -13.69 -17.43 -4.00
CA THR A 120 -13.50 -17.86 -2.61
C THR A 120 -12.40 -18.90 -2.45
N ALA A 121 -12.29 -19.84 -3.39
CA ALA A 121 -11.26 -20.88 -3.41
C ALA A 121 -9.84 -20.37 -3.73
N LEU A 122 -9.71 -19.15 -4.28
CA LEU A 122 -8.42 -18.53 -4.60
C LEU A 122 -7.93 -17.58 -3.50
N ALA A 123 -8.79 -17.27 -2.53
CA ALA A 123 -8.48 -16.31 -1.51
C ALA A 123 -7.73 -16.97 -0.35
N ALA A 124 -6.68 -16.32 0.13
CA ALA A 124 -5.73 -16.93 1.06
C ALA A 124 -5.42 -16.01 2.25
N ASN A 125 -5.13 -16.64 3.39
CA ASN A 125 -4.28 -16.05 4.43
C ASN A 125 -2.82 -16.22 3.97
N THR A 126 -2.04 -15.16 4.01
CA THR A 126 -0.63 -15.17 3.56
C THR A 126 0.35 -15.61 4.65
N ASP A 127 -0.13 -15.73 5.90
CA ASP A 127 0.69 -15.95 7.10
C ASP A 127 1.78 -14.88 7.29
N ILE A 128 1.55 -13.67 6.78
CA ILE A 128 2.39 -12.49 7.01
C ILE A 128 1.74 -11.60 8.08
N GLN A 129 2.51 -11.20 9.08
CA GLN A 129 2.12 -10.22 10.08
C GLN A 129 3.08 -9.03 10.08
N PHE A 130 2.57 -7.87 10.48
CA PHE A 130 3.28 -6.62 10.59
C PHE A 130 3.28 -6.16 12.04
N CYS A 131 4.44 -5.75 12.53
CA CYS A 131 4.59 -5.08 13.83
C CYS A 131 5.48 -3.86 13.69
N LEU A 132 5.30 -2.86 14.55
CA LEU A 132 6.27 -1.75 14.60
C LEU A 132 7.61 -2.29 15.12
N ALA A 133 8.69 -1.85 14.50
CA ALA A 133 10.03 -2.21 14.93
C ALA A 133 10.26 -1.74 16.38
N THR A 134 10.90 -2.59 17.18
CA THR A 134 11.26 -2.28 18.58
C THR A 134 12.75 -1.99 18.75
N THR A 135 13.55 -2.26 17.72
CA THR A 135 15.00 -2.06 17.67
C THR A 135 15.39 -1.35 16.39
N ASP A 136 16.23 -0.32 16.49
CA ASP A 136 16.77 0.43 15.34
C ASP A 136 17.97 -0.30 14.69
N PRO A 137 18.49 0.16 13.53
CA PRO A 137 19.65 -0.45 12.88
C PRO A 137 20.95 -0.44 13.71
N SER A 138 21.05 0.42 14.73
CA SER A 138 22.19 0.49 15.66
C SER A 138 22.00 -0.40 16.89
N GLY A 139 20.86 -1.09 17.02
CA GLY A 139 20.55 -1.96 18.16
C GLY A 139 19.85 -1.27 19.32
N ASN A 140 19.46 0.00 19.20
CA ASN A 140 18.80 0.73 20.29
C ASN A 140 17.27 0.52 20.30
N PRO A 141 16.61 0.61 21.47
CA PRO A 141 15.15 0.59 21.54
C PRO A 141 14.50 1.73 20.74
N THR A 142 13.46 1.42 19.99
CA THR A 142 12.65 2.40 19.23
C THR A 142 11.16 2.07 19.33
N THR A 143 10.31 3.04 18.99
CA THR A 143 8.86 2.82 18.81
C THR A 143 8.50 2.40 17.38
N GLY A 144 9.49 2.34 16.47
CA GLY A 144 9.26 2.08 15.05
C GLY A 144 8.54 3.23 14.34
N ILE A 145 8.55 4.43 14.94
CA ILE A 145 7.91 5.63 14.38
C ILE A 145 8.91 6.76 14.48
N GLU A 146 9.24 7.34 13.33
CA GLU A 146 10.08 8.53 13.24
C GLU A 146 9.26 9.69 12.72
N ARG A 147 9.53 10.89 13.25
CA ARG A 147 8.76 12.09 12.90
C ARG A 147 9.73 13.21 12.57
N GLN A 148 9.61 13.77 11.37
CA GLN A 148 10.46 14.86 10.92
C GLN A 148 9.61 15.98 10.34
N SER A 149 9.82 17.19 10.89
CA SER A 149 9.27 18.37 10.27
C SER A 149 10.11 18.74 9.04
N VAL A 150 9.45 18.97 7.91
CA VAL A 150 10.12 19.21 6.63
C VAL A 150 9.60 20.48 5.96
N SER A 151 10.47 21.16 5.22
CA SER A 151 10.11 22.31 4.37
C SER A 151 9.79 21.91 2.93
N VAL A 152 9.96 20.63 2.56
CA VAL A 152 9.67 20.13 1.20
C VAL A 152 8.17 20.21 0.91
N SER A 153 7.79 21.00 -0.09
CA SER A 153 6.39 21.31 -0.42
C SER A 153 5.64 20.16 -1.12
N GLN A 154 6.32 19.07 -1.46
CA GLN A 154 5.77 17.98 -2.26
C GLN A 154 6.15 16.61 -1.69
N ILE A 155 5.78 16.36 -0.42
CA ILE A 155 5.92 15.02 0.18
C ILE A 155 5.15 14.01 -0.70
N GLY A 156 5.87 13.00 -1.22
CA GLY A 156 5.32 11.99 -2.13
C GLY A 156 5.37 12.31 -3.63
N ASN A 157 5.93 13.46 -4.04
CA ASN A 157 6.17 13.79 -5.46
C ASN A 157 7.64 14.23 -5.65
N GLY A 158 8.49 13.27 -6.02
CA GLY A 158 9.95 13.43 -6.10
C GLY A 158 10.68 12.37 -5.26
N ASN A 159 11.98 12.59 -5.00
CA ASN A 159 12.80 11.69 -4.18
C ASN A 159 13.43 12.39 -2.95
N ASN A 160 13.28 13.71 -2.81
CA ASN A 160 13.94 14.49 -1.77
C ASN A 160 13.54 14.07 -0.35
N TYR A 161 12.37 13.44 -0.20
CA TYR A 161 11.86 13.00 1.08
C TYR A 161 12.49 11.68 1.60
N TYR A 162 13.24 10.95 0.76
CA TYR A 162 13.98 9.73 1.15
C TYR A 162 15.36 10.02 1.73
N SER A 163 15.75 11.29 1.89
CA SER A 163 17.06 11.63 2.44
C SER A 163 17.01 12.82 3.37
N THR A 164 17.65 12.68 4.53
CA THR A 164 17.87 13.78 5.48
C THR A 164 18.63 14.95 4.83
N ALA A 165 19.60 14.66 3.96
CA ALA A 165 20.40 15.66 3.25
C ALA A 165 19.56 16.55 2.30
N ALA A 166 18.43 16.04 1.81
CA ALA A 166 17.50 16.76 0.96
C ALA A 166 16.28 17.32 1.73
N GLY A 167 16.33 17.29 3.06
CA GLY A 167 15.29 17.78 3.95
C GLY A 167 14.15 16.79 4.24
N GLY A 168 14.37 15.50 3.98
CA GLY A 168 13.47 14.37 4.30
C GLY A 168 13.94 13.53 5.50
N LEU A 169 13.65 12.23 5.47
CA LEU A 169 14.20 11.22 6.38
C LEU A 169 14.84 10.10 5.56
N ASP A 170 15.95 9.55 6.05
CA ASP A 170 16.63 8.44 5.39
C ASP A 170 15.78 7.18 5.51
N ALA A 171 15.43 6.59 4.36
CA ALA A 171 14.57 5.41 4.22
C ALA A 171 15.09 4.46 3.13
#